data_AF-A0A158CVU2-F1
#
_entry.id   AF-A0A158CVU2-F1
#
_cell.length_a   1.000
_cell.length_b   1.000
_cell.length_c   1.000
_cell.angle_alpha   90.00
_cell.angle_beta   90.00
_cell.angle_gamma   90.00
#
_symmetry.space_group_name_H-M   'P 1'
#
loop_
_entity.id
_entity.type
_entity.pdbx_description
1 polymer ?
#
loop_
_entity_poly.entity_id
_entity_poly.type
_entity_poly.pdbx_seq_one_letter_code
_entity_poly.pdbx_strand_id
1 'polypeptide(L)'
;MKRIAVSAAVLASLCASPFALAQAAKPIKPATMSCGDFLAVEDTYKPALVYWVSGTDKLGVQETVTTVVDTATPVAAVVGECGRAPNASFASKVRDLYKAGRIALFSHT
;
A
#
# COMPACT_ATOMS: atom_id res chain seq x y z
N MET A 1 -40.81 49.19 -31.65
CA MET A 1 -41.18 48.40 -30.46
C MET A 1 -41.06 46.91 -30.77
N LYS A 2 -40.06 46.23 -30.23
CA LYS A 2 -40.10 44.80 -29.87
C LYS A 2 -39.01 44.56 -28.84
N ARG A 3 -39.44 43.99 -27.73
CA ARG A 3 -38.82 44.08 -26.40
C ARG A 3 -37.56 43.22 -26.33
N ILE A 4 -36.53 43.79 -25.73
CA ILE A 4 -35.33 43.12 -25.22
C ILE A 4 -35.79 42.10 -24.18
N ALA A 5 -35.36 40.85 -24.30
CA ALA A 5 -35.40 39.87 -23.22
C ALA A 5 -34.04 39.19 -23.16
N VAL A 6 -33.14 39.80 -22.40
CA VAL A 6 -31.93 39.18 -21.88
C VAL A 6 -32.39 38.11 -20.89
N SER A 7 -32.32 36.84 -21.26
CA SER A 7 -32.61 35.74 -20.34
C SER A 7 -31.30 35.25 -19.73
N ALA A 8 -31.21 35.46 -18.43
CA ALA A 8 -30.08 35.24 -17.55
C ALA A 8 -29.51 33.82 -17.62
N ALA A 9 -28.18 33.76 -17.53
CA ALA A 9 -27.40 32.57 -17.31
C ALA A 9 -27.85 31.80 -16.05
N VAL A 10 -27.98 30.48 -16.18
CA VAL A 10 -27.82 29.54 -15.05
C VAL A 10 -26.84 28.48 -15.52
N LEU A 11 -25.55 28.81 -15.43
CA LEU A 11 -24.47 27.84 -15.38
C LEU A 11 -24.62 27.09 -14.06
N ALA A 12 -25.40 26.01 -14.05
CA ALA A 12 -25.38 25.05 -12.96
C ALA A 12 -24.05 24.29 -13.04
N SER A 13 -22.99 24.89 -12.48
CA SER A 13 -21.76 24.18 -12.18
C SER A 13 -22.10 23.13 -11.13
N LEU A 14 -22.36 21.90 -11.57
CA LEU A 14 -22.26 20.74 -10.69
C LEU A 14 -20.79 20.64 -10.29
N CYS A 15 -20.44 21.32 -9.19
CA CYS A 15 -19.30 20.93 -8.38
C CYS A 15 -19.66 19.56 -7.80
N ALA A 16 -19.46 18.50 -8.58
CA ALA A 16 -19.32 17.16 -8.07
C ALA A 16 -18.01 17.16 -7.29
N SER A 17 -18.07 17.65 -6.04
CA SER A 17 -16.99 17.51 -5.09
C SER A 17 -16.60 16.03 -5.07
N PRO A 18 -15.32 15.68 -5.24
CA PRO A 18 -14.87 14.32 -5.00
C PRO A 18 -14.86 14.11 -3.49
N PHE A 19 -16.04 14.08 -2.87
CA PHE A 19 -16.20 13.33 -1.63
C PHE A 19 -16.04 11.87 -2.04
N ALA A 20 -14.78 11.47 -2.21
CA ALA A 20 -14.39 10.08 -2.10
C ALA A 20 -15.03 9.62 -0.79
N LEU A 21 -16.02 8.75 -0.89
CA LEU A 21 -16.62 8.09 0.27
C LEU A 21 -15.45 7.45 1.01
N ALA A 22 -14.98 8.08 2.07
CA ALA A 22 -13.89 7.56 2.87
C ALA A 22 -14.37 6.24 3.43
N GLN A 23 -13.93 5.13 2.82
CA GLN A 23 -14.22 3.80 3.33
C GLN A 23 -13.67 3.75 4.75
N ALA A 24 -14.51 3.34 5.71
CA ALA A 24 -14.09 3.20 7.09
C ALA A 24 -12.81 2.34 7.14
N ALA A 25 -11.80 2.82 7.86
CA ALA A 25 -10.52 2.13 7.97
C ALA A 25 -10.74 0.71 8.50
N LYS A 26 -10.47 -0.30 7.67
CA LYS A 26 -10.62 -1.70 8.07
C LYS A 26 -9.41 -2.10 8.90
N PRO A 27 -9.58 -2.58 10.15
CA PRO A 27 -8.46 -3.10 10.92
C PRO A 27 -7.89 -4.34 10.22
N ILE A 28 -6.58 -4.33 9.99
CA ILE A 28 -5.83 -5.44 9.38
C ILE A 28 -4.89 -6.03 10.43
N LYS A 29 -4.67 -7.34 10.39
CA LYS A 29 -3.71 -8.05 11.24
C LYS A 29 -2.63 -8.66 10.36
N PRO A 30 -1.54 -7.94 10.05
CA PRO A 30 -0.53 -8.41 9.11
C PRO A 30 0.13 -9.72 9.55
N ALA A 31 0.26 -9.95 10.87
CA ALA A 31 0.75 -11.18 11.47
C ALA A 31 0.02 -12.46 11.00
N THR A 32 -1.28 -12.35 10.75
CA THR A 32 -2.15 -13.48 10.42
C THR A 32 -2.71 -13.40 8.99
N MET A 33 -2.25 -12.44 8.19
CA MET A 33 -2.79 -12.25 6.84
C MET A 33 -2.19 -13.26 5.84
N SER A 34 -3.01 -13.68 4.89
CA SER A 34 -2.55 -14.43 3.73
C SER A 34 -1.93 -13.50 2.68
N CYS A 35 -1.19 -14.08 1.74
CA CYS A 35 -0.74 -13.38 0.55
C CYS A 35 -1.91 -12.83 -0.29
N GLY A 36 -3.05 -13.53 -0.35
CA GLY A 36 -4.26 -13.06 -1.03
C GLY A 36 -4.84 -11.81 -0.36
N ASP A 37 -4.90 -11.80 0.98
CA ASP A 37 -5.31 -10.62 1.74
C ASP A 37 -4.39 -9.43 1.45
N PHE A 38 -3.07 -9.66 1.33
CA PHE A 38 -2.10 -8.62 1.03
C PHE A 38 -2.27 -8.07 -0.39
N LEU A 39 -2.55 -8.94 -1.36
CA LEU A 39 -2.78 -8.51 -2.74
C LEU A 39 -4.04 -7.64 -2.88
N ALA A 40 -5.05 -7.87 -2.04
CA ALA A 40 -6.29 -7.11 -2.00
C ALA A 40 -6.17 -5.73 -1.33
N VAL A 41 -5.05 -5.44 -0.66
CA VAL A 41 -4.78 -4.11 -0.11
C VAL A 41 -4.43 -3.15 -1.24
N GLU A 42 -4.86 -1.89 -1.12
CA GLU A 42 -4.48 -0.85 -2.09
C GLU A 42 -2.96 -0.68 -2.15
N ASP A 43 -2.43 -0.44 -3.34
CA ASP A 43 -0.98 -0.41 -3.58
C ASP A 43 -0.25 0.61 -2.70
N THR A 44 -0.90 1.73 -2.35
CA THR A 44 -0.34 2.77 -1.48
C THR A 44 -0.02 2.28 -0.05
N TYR A 45 -0.74 1.26 0.43
CA TYR A 45 -0.54 0.70 1.78
C TYR A 45 0.38 -0.52 1.81
N LYS A 46 0.68 -1.13 0.67
CA LYS A 46 1.55 -2.32 0.59
C LYS A 46 2.96 -2.08 1.15
N PRO A 47 3.64 -0.93 0.90
CA PRO A 47 4.93 -0.65 1.52
C PRO A 47 4.86 -0.71 3.05
N ALA A 48 3.85 -0.10 3.67
CA ALA A 48 3.71 -0.10 5.12
C ALA A 48 3.60 -1.53 5.69
N LEU A 49 2.88 -2.43 5.00
CA LEU A 49 2.75 -3.82 5.41
C LEU A 49 4.05 -4.61 5.27
N VAL A 50 4.79 -4.41 4.17
CA VAL A 50 6.08 -5.08 3.95
C VAL A 50 7.10 -4.64 5.01
N TYR A 51 7.18 -3.34 5.29
CA TYR A 51 8.08 -2.80 6.33
C TYR A 51 7.57 -3.05 7.76
N TRP A 52 6.28 -3.34 7.97
CA TRP A 52 5.80 -3.76 9.29
C TRP A 52 6.40 -5.11 9.70
N VAL A 53 6.60 -6.03 8.75
CA VAL A 53 7.19 -7.35 9.02
C VAL A 53 8.62 -7.21 9.54
N SER A 54 9.38 -6.23 9.04
CA SER A 54 10.75 -6.04 9.54
C SER A 54 10.83 -5.56 10.99
N GLY A 55 9.91 -4.69 11.40
CA GLY A 55 9.85 -4.18 12.77
C GLY A 55 9.38 -5.21 13.78
N THR A 56 8.43 -6.07 13.41
CA THR A 56 7.80 -7.02 14.35
C THR A 56 8.51 -8.36 14.47
N ASP A 57 9.12 -8.85 13.39
CA ASP A 57 9.84 -10.13 13.39
C ASP A 57 11.34 -10.00 13.78
N LYS A 58 11.75 -8.85 14.32
CA LYS A 58 13.15 -8.56 14.69
C LYS A 58 14.12 -8.88 13.55
N LEU A 59 13.77 -8.54 12.31
CA LEU A 59 14.66 -8.76 11.16
C LEU A 59 15.93 -7.89 11.20
N GLY A 60 16.14 -7.11 12.27
CA GLY A 60 17.36 -6.34 12.51
C GLY A 60 17.15 -4.83 12.50
N VAL A 61 15.91 -4.35 12.63
CA VAL A 61 15.65 -2.92 12.82
C VAL A 61 16.24 -2.47 14.15
N GLN A 62 17.30 -1.66 14.08
CA GLN A 62 17.97 -1.00 15.19
C GLN A 62 18.12 0.49 14.87
N GLU A 63 18.36 1.36 15.86
CA GLU A 63 18.60 2.79 15.59
C GLU A 63 19.79 3.04 14.66
N THR A 64 20.70 2.06 14.55
CA THR A 64 21.93 2.14 13.77
C THR A 64 21.80 1.64 12.33
N VAL A 65 20.69 1.04 11.92
CA VAL A 65 20.55 0.56 10.53
C VAL A 65 20.15 1.69 9.59
N THR A 66 20.78 1.71 8.42
CA THR A 66 20.39 2.64 7.35
C THR A 66 19.22 2.05 6.58
N THR A 67 18.11 2.78 6.51
CA THR A 67 16.95 2.36 5.73
C THR A 67 17.22 2.58 4.24
N VAL A 68 16.97 1.55 3.43
CA VAL A 68 17.01 1.69 1.97
C VAL A 68 15.71 2.35 1.53
N VAL A 69 15.82 3.53 0.91
CA VAL A 69 14.67 4.28 0.35
C VAL A 69 14.31 3.74 -1.04
N ASP A 70 14.19 2.42 -1.14
CA ASP A 70 13.60 1.73 -2.28
C ASP A 70 12.48 0.83 -1.77
N THR A 71 11.26 1.35 -1.83
CA THR A 71 10.06 0.61 -1.45
C THR A 71 9.48 -0.14 -2.64
N ALA A 72 9.81 0.25 -3.87
CA ALA A 72 9.21 -0.29 -5.07
C ALA A 72 9.70 -1.72 -5.34
N THR A 73 11.01 -1.94 -5.31
CA THR A 73 11.60 -3.26 -5.62
C THR A 73 11.17 -4.34 -4.60
N PRO A 74 11.28 -4.11 -3.28
CA PRO A 74 10.86 -5.10 -2.29
C PRO A 74 9.36 -5.40 -2.38
N VAL A 75 8.52 -4.37 -2.55
CA VAL A 75 7.07 -4.55 -2.66
C VAL A 75 6.70 -5.32 -3.93
N ALA A 76 7.30 -4.99 -5.07
CA ALA A 76 7.06 -5.70 -6.33
C ALA A 76 7.45 -7.18 -6.24
N ALA A 77 8.58 -7.49 -5.60
CA ALA A 77 9.02 -8.87 -5.37
C ALA A 77 8.02 -9.65 -4.50
N VAL A 78 7.53 -9.04 -3.41
CA VAL A 78 6.54 -9.65 -2.52
C VAL A 78 5.20 -9.84 -3.24
N VAL A 79 4.73 -8.85 -4.00
CA VAL A 79 3.51 -8.96 -4.83
C VAL A 79 3.63 -10.12 -5.82
N GLY A 80 4.76 -10.23 -6.53
CA GLY A 80 4.98 -11.30 -7.50
C GLY A 80 4.98 -12.69 -6.86
N GLU A 81 5.61 -12.85 -5.69
CA GLU A 81 5.62 -14.11 -4.96
C GLU A 81 4.25 -14.45 -4.35
N CYS A 82 3.57 -13.48 -3.77
CA CYS A 82 2.23 -13.67 -3.25
C CYS A 82 1.22 -14.00 -4.35
N GLY A 83 1.40 -13.47 -5.57
CA GLY A 83 0.60 -13.86 -6.73
C GLY A 83 0.74 -15.35 -7.09
N ARG A 84 1.92 -15.94 -6.86
CA ARG A 84 2.17 -17.38 -7.07
C ARG A 84 1.65 -18.26 -5.94
N ALA A 85 1.51 -17.71 -4.73
CA ALA A 85 1.13 -18.46 -3.53
C ALA A 85 0.13 -17.68 -2.67
N PRO A 86 -1.11 -17.43 -3.15
CA PRO A 86 -2.06 -16.55 -2.46
C PRO A 86 -2.47 -17.07 -1.08
N ASN A 87 -2.44 -18.38 -0.86
CA ASN A 87 -2.81 -18.98 0.44
C ASN A 87 -1.64 -19.02 1.44
N ALA A 88 -0.43 -18.62 1.05
CA ALA A 88 0.72 -18.60 1.95
C ALA A 88 0.62 -17.46 2.96
N SER A 89 1.31 -17.58 4.09
CA SER A 89 1.47 -16.48 5.05
C SER A 89 2.29 -15.35 4.44
N PHE A 90 1.73 -14.14 4.48
CA PHE A 90 2.40 -12.93 4.02
C PHE A 90 3.70 -12.66 4.78
N ALA A 91 3.65 -12.66 6.12
CA ALA A 91 4.83 -12.38 6.96
C ALA A 91 5.95 -13.41 6.71
N SER A 92 5.61 -14.70 6.62
CA SER A 92 6.60 -15.73 6.26
C SER A 92 7.20 -15.47 4.88
N LYS A 93 6.40 -15.09 3.89
CA LYS A 93 6.92 -14.82 2.55
C LYS A 93 7.90 -13.65 2.52
N VAL A 94 7.59 -12.54 3.20
CA VAL A 94 8.49 -11.39 3.31
C VAL A 94 9.79 -11.79 3.99
N ARG A 95 9.72 -12.55 5.10
CA ARG A 95 10.91 -13.06 5.80
C ARG A 95 11.78 -13.95 4.91
N ASP A 96 11.17 -14.87 4.18
CA ASP A 96 11.91 -15.81 3.33
C ASP A 96 12.65 -15.07 2.21
N LEU A 97 12.00 -14.09 1.58
CA LEU A 97 12.63 -13.25 0.56
C LEU A 97 13.80 -12.44 1.11
N TYR A 98 13.62 -11.86 2.30
CA TYR A 98 14.66 -11.09 2.97
C TYR A 98 15.86 -11.97 3.32
N LYS A 99 15.62 -13.12 3.97
CA LYS A 99 16.68 -14.08 4.35
C LYS A 99 17.40 -14.68 3.14
N ALA A 100 16.71 -14.82 2.01
CA ALA A 100 17.30 -15.28 0.76
C ALA A 100 18.07 -14.17 0.01
N GLY A 101 18.14 -12.94 0.53
CA GLY A 101 18.80 -11.81 -0.14
C GLY A 101 18.07 -11.33 -1.40
N ARG A 102 16.81 -11.73 -1.61
CA ARG A 102 16.00 -11.38 -2.78
C ARG A 102 15.31 -10.03 -2.66
N ILE A 103 15.24 -9.49 -1.44
CA ILE A 103 14.80 -8.12 -1.16
C ILE A 103 15.74 -7.51 -0.11
N ALA A 104 16.01 -6.22 -0.23
CA ALA A 104 16.68 -5.43 0.78
C ALA A 104 15.65 -4.51 1.43
N LEU A 105 15.51 -4.59 2.76
CA LEU A 105 14.63 -3.70 3.54
C LEU A 105 15.45 -2.65 4.31
N PHE A 106 16.70 -2.98 4.66
CA PHE A 106 17.65 -2.14 5.38
C PHE A 106 19.07 -2.61 5.08
N SER A 107 20.02 -1.70 5.22
CA SER A 107 21.46 -1.97 5.11
C SER A 107 22.04 -2.16 6.51
N HIS A 108 22.68 -3.31 6.71
CA HIS A 108 23.52 -3.55 7.88
C HIS A 108 24.92 -3.05 7.51
N THR A 109 25.37 -1.99 8.18
CA THR A 109 26.76 -1.52 8.11
C THR A 109 27.67 -2.38 8.97
#